data_AF-A0A953AAH1-F1
#
_entry.id   AF-A0A953AAH1-F1
#
_cell.length_a   1.000
_cell.length_b   1.000
_cell.length_c   1.000
_cell.angle_alpha   90.00
_cell.angle_beta   90.00
_cell.angle_gamma   90.00
#
_symmetry.space_group_name_H-M   'P 1'
#
loop_
_entity.id
_entity.type
_entity.pdbx_description
1 polymer ?
#
loop_
_entity_poly.entity_id
_entity_poly.type
_entity_poly.pdbx_seq_one_letter_code
_entity_poly.pdbx_strand_id
1 'polypeptide(L)'
;MTQETGARQRRKGPRPKHVPMRTCVVCRTKDAKRTFVRIVRTPEGAVEIDPTGKKNGRGAYLCTRFACWERAASGPALERALRVEVTEEARQALRHYADVHFRRDDEGASH
;
A
#
# COMPACT_ATOMS: atom_id res chain seq x y z
N MET A 1 -11.07 45.74 47.43
CA MET A 1 -11.11 44.28 47.15
C MET A 1 -12.07 44.04 46.01
N THR A 2 -11.58 43.66 44.82
CA THR A 2 -12.32 43.07 43.67
C THR A 2 -11.30 42.96 42.52
N GLN A 3 -10.40 41.96 42.58
CA GLN A 3 -10.49 40.68 41.86
C GLN A 3 -10.68 40.84 40.35
N GLU A 4 -9.53 40.92 39.65
CA GLU A 4 -9.38 40.77 38.20
C GLU A 4 -9.83 39.37 37.75
N THR A 5 -10.76 39.32 36.80
CA THR A 5 -11.22 38.07 36.19
C THR A 5 -10.37 37.73 34.97
N GLY A 6 -9.33 36.92 35.19
CA GLY A 6 -8.49 36.37 34.12
C GLY A 6 -9.22 35.35 33.25
N ALA A 7 -9.42 35.69 31.98
CA ALA A 7 -10.01 34.81 30.97
C ALA A 7 -9.15 33.55 30.74
N ARG A 8 -9.70 32.37 31.07
CA ARG A 8 -9.08 31.07 30.83
C ARG A 8 -9.01 30.76 29.33
N GLN A 9 -7.84 30.88 28.72
CA GLN A 9 -7.60 30.44 27.34
C GLN A 9 -7.71 28.91 27.23
N ARG A 10 -8.68 28.44 26.44
CA ARG A 10 -8.84 27.03 26.08
C ARG A 10 -7.73 26.64 25.08
N ARG A 11 -6.83 25.75 25.50
CA ARG A 11 -5.80 25.17 24.61
C ARG A 11 -6.46 24.24 23.59
N LYS A 12 -6.28 24.49 22.28
CA LYS A 12 -6.71 23.59 21.20
C LYS A 12 -5.90 22.28 21.28
N GLY A 13 -6.60 21.15 21.46
CA GLY A 13 -6.00 19.82 21.46
C GLY A 13 -5.40 19.42 20.10
N PRO A 14 -4.58 18.36 20.03
CA PRO A 14 -3.94 17.94 18.79
C PRO A 14 -4.98 17.54 17.74
N ARG A 15 -4.83 18.06 16.52
CA ARG A 15 -5.69 17.72 15.37
C ARG A 15 -5.55 16.22 15.06
N PRO A 16 -6.66 15.49 14.81
CA PRO A 16 -6.59 14.10 14.37
C PRO A 16 -5.67 13.97 13.15
N LYS A 17 -4.66 13.10 13.24
CA LYS A 17 -3.73 12.88 12.12
C LYS A 17 -4.48 12.15 11.01
N HIS A 18 -4.55 12.76 9.83
CA HIS A 18 -5.13 12.14 8.64
C HIS A 18 -4.41 10.83 8.31
N VAL A 19 -5.15 9.71 8.28
CA VAL A 19 -4.62 8.41 7.88
C VAL A 19 -4.69 8.32 6.35
N PRO A 20 -3.55 8.19 5.65
CA PRO A 20 -3.58 8.08 4.21
C PRO A 20 -4.25 6.78 3.77
N MET A 21 -5.28 6.88 2.95
CA MET A 21 -5.92 5.74 2.29
C MET A 21 -5.11 5.32 1.06
N ARG A 22 -5.09 4.03 0.76
CA ARG A 22 -4.44 3.44 -0.42
C ARG A 22 -5.43 2.57 -1.17
N THR A 23 -5.18 2.38 -2.46
CA THR A 23 -6.02 1.58 -3.36
C THR A 23 -5.19 0.43 -3.91
N CYS A 24 -5.71 -0.79 -3.81
CA CYS A 24 -5.08 -1.93 -4.45
C CYS A 24 -5.08 -1.74 -5.96
N VAL A 25 -3.94 -1.96 -6.61
CA VAL A 25 -3.84 -1.87 -8.07
C VAL A 25 -4.66 -2.96 -8.79
N VAL A 26 -4.89 -4.10 -8.13
CA VAL A 26 -5.60 -5.25 -8.71
C VAL A 26 -7.11 -5.20 -8.41
N CYS A 27 -7.49 -5.25 -7.14
CA CYS A 27 -8.90 -5.37 -6.75
C CYS A 27 -9.60 -4.03 -6.52
N ARG A 28 -8.88 -2.90 -6.61
CA ARG A 28 -9.40 -1.53 -6.42
C ARG A 28 -10.02 -1.23 -5.04
N THR A 29 -9.95 -2.13 -4.08
CA THR A 29 -10.34 -1.88 -2.68
C THR A 29 -9.50 -0.76 -2.09
N LYS A 30 -10.15 0.12 -1.30
CA LYS A 30 -9.51 1.21 -0.56
C LYS A 30 -9.45 0.86 0.92
N ASP A 31 -8.28 1.02 1.53
CA ASP A 31 -8.09 0.78 2.96
C ASP A 31 -6.90 1.63 3.48
N ALA A 32 -6.68 1.62 4.80
CA ALA A 32 -5.60 2.33 5.45
C ALA A 32 -4.22 1.83 4.95
N LYS A 33 -3.24 2.74 4.85
CA LYS A 33 -1.87 2.44 4.38
C LYS A 33 -1.24 1.17 4.98
N ARG A 34 -1.58 0.81 6.23
CA ARG A 34 -0.97 -0.31 6.97
C ARG A 34 -1.35 -1.70 6.44
N THR A 35 -2.42 -1.82 5.67
CA THR A 35 -2.90 -3.10 5.12
C THR A 35 -2.40 -3.37 3.70
N PHE A 36 -1.49 -2.53 3.20
CA PHE A 36 -0.93 -2.62 1.86
C PHE A 36 0.58 -2.80 1.88
N VAL A 37 1.07 -3.62 0.95
CA VAL A 37 2.48 -3.69 0.59
C VAL A 37 2.71 -2.85 -0.65
N ARG A 38 3.79 -2.06 -0.66
CA ARG A 38 4.17 -1.24 -1.81
C ARG A 38 5.07 -2.05 -2.73
N ILE A 39 4.79 -1.97 -4.02
CA ILE A 39 5.69 -2.39 -5.10
C ILE A 39 6.24 -1.13 -5.74
N VAL A 40 7.54 -1.05 -5.95
CA VAL A 40 8.21 0.15 -6.46
C VAL A 40 8.95 -0.18 -7.75
N ARG A 41 8.87 0.72 -8.71
CA ARG A 41 9.83 0.79 -9.81
C ARG A 41 10.95 1.72 -9.42
N THR A 42 12.16 1.19 -9.29
CA THR A 42 13.37 1.97 -8.96
C THR A 42 13.76 2.89 -10.13
N PRO A 43 14.62 3.90 -9.92
CA PRO A 43 15.14 4.73 -11.01
C PRO A 43 15.85 3.94 -12.11
N GLU A 44 16.44 2.79 -11.76
CA GLU A 44 17.12 1.86 -12.67
C GLU A 44 16.12 1.02 -13.51
N GLY A 45 14.82 1.16 -13.25
CA GLY A 45 13.75 0.45 -13.97
C GLY A 45 13.38 -0.90 -13.37
N ALA A 46 14.03 -1.34 -12.29
CA ALA A 46 13.72 -2.61 -11.64
C ALA A 46 12.41 -2.53 -10.84
N VAL A 47 11.64 -3.61 -10.84
CA VAL A 47 10.41 -3.75 -10.04
C VAL A 47 10.72 -4.53 -8.77
N GLU A 48 10.51 -3.90 -7.62
CA GLU A 48 10.87 -4.46 -6.32
C GLU A 48 9.75 -4.35 -5.30
N ILE A 49 9.73 -5.28 -4.35
CA ILE A 49 8.83 -5.25 -3.19
C ILE A 49 9.43 -4.32 -2.12
N ASP A 50 8.63 -3.37 -1.64
CA ASP A 50 9.03 -2.36 -0.66
C ASP A 50 8.02 -2.30 0.52
N PRO A 51 8.09 -3.22 1.49
CA PRO A 51 7.23 -3.17 2.67
C PRO A 51 7.49 -1.92 3.52
N THR A 52 8.67 -1.33 3.43
CA THR A 52 9.08 -0.15 4.22
C THR A 52 8.46 1.14 3.70
N GLY A 53 8.14 1.19 2.40
CA GLY A 53 7.68 2.40 1.73
C GLY A 53 8.74 3.50 1.61
N LYS A 54 10.02 3.17 1.78
CA LYS A 54 11.14 4.13 1.78
C LYS A 54 11.89 4.20 0.46
N LYS A 55 11.72 3.23 -0.44
CA LYS A 55 12.48 3.20 -1.71
C LYS A 55 12.03 4.32 -2.65
N ASN A 56 12.99 4.90 -3.35
CA ASN A 56 12.71 5.94 -4.34
C ASN A 56 12.08 5.34 -5.60
N GLY A 57 11.24 6.14 -6.26
CA GLY A 57 10.62 5.77 -7.52
C GLY A 57 9.09 5.61 -7.46
N ARG A 58 8.53 5.12 -8.57
CA ARG A 58 7.08 5.07 -8.78
C ARG A 58 6.51 3.86 -8.05
N GLY A 59 5.52 4.08 -7.18
CA GLY A 59 4.93 3.02 -6.36
C GLY A 59 3.53 2.61 -6.81
N ALA A 60 3.22 1.33 -6.65
CA ALA A 60 1.88 0.75 -6.66
C ALA A 60 1.65 0.01 -5.33
N TYR A 61 0.40 -0.28 -4.99
CA TYR A 61 0.05 -0.94 -3.73
C TYR A 61 -0.78 -2.21 -4.00
N LEU A 62 -0.45 -3.29 -3.26
CA LEU A 62 -1.19 -4.54 -3.23
C LEU A 62 -1.70 -4.79 -1.81
N CYS A 63 -2.96 -5.23 -1.69
CA CYS A 63 -3.49 -5.69 -0.40
C CYS A 63 -2.91 -7.06 -0.03
N THR A 64 -3.12 -7.49 1.22
CA THR A 64 -2.62 -8.75 1.78
C THR A 64 -3.32 -10.01 1.27
N ARG A 65 -4.21 -9.91 0.29
CA ARG A 65 -4.91 -11.07 -0.31
C ARG A 65 -4.02 -11.78 -1.31
N PHE A 66 -3.78 -13.07 -1.11
CA PHE A 66 -2.96 -13.90 -1.99
C PHE A 66 -3.37 -13.78 -3.47
N ALA A 67 -4.68 -13.86 -3.76
CA ALA A 67 -5.20 -13.74 -5.12
C ALA A 67 -4.84 -12.41 -5.83
N CYS A 68 -4.63 -11.31 -5.08
CA CYS A 68 -4.18 -10.06 -5.67
C CYS A 68 -2.71 -10.12 -6.11
N TRP A 69 -1.87 -10.89 -5.42
CA TRP A 69 -0.48 -11.07 -5.79
C TRP A 69 -0.32 -11.97 -7.00
N GLU A 70 -1.07 -13.07 -7.05
CA GLU A 70 -1.13 -13.96 -8.23
C GLU A 70 -1.56 -13.19 -9.48
N ARG A 71 -2.63 -12.39 -9.37
CA ARG A 71 -3.13 -11.54 -10.48
C ARG A 71 -2.17 -10.41 -10.83
N ALA A 72 -1.41 -9.88 -9.87
CA ALA A 72 -0.39 -8.87 -10.12
C ALA A 72 0.83 -9.46 -10.85
N ALA A 73 1.19 -10.71 -10.53
CA ALA A 73 2.31 -11.41 -11.15
C ALA A 73 1.96 -11.96 -12.55
N SER A 74 0.73 -12.42 -12.78
CA SER A 74 0.30 -12.96 -14.08
C SER A 74 -0.29 -11.92 -15.05
N GLY A 75 -0.75 -10.78 -14.52
CA GLY A 75 -1.50 -9.79 -15.29
C GLY A 75 -0.78 -8.44 -15.44
N PRO A 76 -1.30 -7.57 -16.32
CA PRO A 76 -0.67 -6.29 -16.64
C PRO A 76 -0.93 -5.15 -15.66
N ALA A 77 -1.42 -5.45 -14.45
CA ALA A 77 -1.81 -4.45 -13.47
C ALA A 77 -0.60 -3.63 -13.00
N LEU A 78 0.53 -4.29 -12.73
CA LEU A 78 1.75 -3.63 -12.30
C LEU A 78 2.43 -2.88 -13.44
N GLU A 79 2.47 -3.43 -14.66
CA GLU A 79 3.08 -2.71 -15.78
C GLU A 79 2.39 -1.36 -16.03
N ARG A 80 1.05 -1.35 -16.04
CA ARG A 80 0.29 -0.11 -16.23
C ARG A 80 0.49 0.87 -15.09
N ALA A 81 0.51 0.39 -13.84
CA ALA A 81 0.63 1.25 -12.68
C ALA A 81 2.05 1.82 -12.53
N LEU A 82 3.08 1.02 -12.79
CA LEU A 82 4.49 1.38 -12.66
C LEU A 82 5.09 1.95 -13.95
N ARG A 83 4.41 1.83 -15.09
CA ARG A 83 4.87 2.23 -16.43
C ARG A 83 6.21 1.58 -16.78
N VAL A 84 6.32 0.27 -16.60
CA VAL A 84 7.50 -0.52 -16.91
C VAL A 84 7.08 -1.95 -17.19
N GLU A 85 7.86 -2.69 -17.97
CA GLU A 85 7.67 -4.13 -18.09
C GLU A 85 8.08 -4.82 -16.79
N VAL A 86 7.24 -5.73 -16.29
CA VAL A 86 7.59 -6.56 -15.15
C VAL A 86 8.26 -7.82 -15.68
N THR A 87 9.56 -7.97 -15.37
CA THR A 87 10.35 -9.13 -15.78
C THR A 87 9.87 -10.41 -15.10
N GLU A 88 10.23 -11.56 -15.65
CA GLU A 88 9.82 -12.85 -15.09
C GLU A 88 10.42 -13.05 -13.69
N GLU A 89 11.64 -12.58 -13.43
CA GLU A 89 12.28 -12.62 -12.10
C GLU A 89 11.46 -11.82 -11.09
N ALA A 90 10.98 -10.63 -11.47
CA ALA A 90 10.12 -9.82 -10.61
C ALA A 90 8.77 -10.51 -10.36
N ARG A 91 8.18 -11.18 -11.36
CA ARG A 91 6.95 -11.97 -11.19
C ARG A 91 7.15 -13.13 -10.23
N GLN A 92 8.26 -13.85 -10.36
CA GLN A 92 8.61 -14.94 -9.44
C GLN A 92 8.80 -14.43 -8.01
N ALA A 93 9.48 -13.29 -7.83
CA ALA A 93 9.65 -12.66 -6.53
C ALA A 93 8.30 -12.28 -5.90
N LEU A 94 7.34 -11.76 -6.68
CA LEU A 94 5.99 -11.46 -6.21
C LEU A 94 5.25 -12.71 -5.74
N ARG A 95 5.29 -13.80 -6.54
CA ARG A 95 4.65 -15.07 -6.19
C ARG A 95 5.27 -15.69 -4.93
N HIS A 96 6.60 -15.72 -4.87
CA HIS A 96 7.32 -16.23 -3.70
C HIS A 96 6.99 -15.43 -2.44
N TYR A 97 7.01 -14.10 -2.53
CA TYR A 97 6.63 -13.25 -1.40
C TYR A 97 5.19 -13.53 -0.94
N ALA A 98 4.26 -13.73 -1.87
CA ALA A 98 2.89 -14.04 -1.53
C ALA A 98 2.76 -15.39 -0.81
N ASP A 99 3.46 -16.41 -1.28
CA ASP A 99 3.45 -17.76 -0.70
C ASP A 99 4.01 -17.78 0.74
N VAL A 100 5.04 -16.98 1.00
CA VAL A 100 5.66 -16.87 2.33
C VAL A 100 4.84 -16.02 3.31
N HIS A 101 4.17 -14.98 2.83
CA HIS A 101 3.55 -13.96 3.70
C HIS A 101 2.02 -14.02 3.79
N PHE A 102 1.34 -14.61 2.81
CA PHE A 102 -0.11 -14.63 2.75
C PHE A 102 -0.61 -16.06 2.61
N ARG A 103 -1.61 -16.39 3.43
CA ARG A 103 -2.31 -17.65 3.26
C ARG A 103 -3.05 -17.60 1.93
N ARG A 104 -3.07 -18.73 1.24
CA ARG A 104 -3.96 -18.96 0.10
C ARG A 104 -5.36 -19.02 0.66
N ASP A 105 -5.96 -17.85 0.86
CA ASP A 105 -7.34 -17.75 1.29
C ASP A 105 -8.19 -18.20 0.08
N ASP A 106 -8.51 -19.48 0.04
CA ASP A 106 -9.71 -19.99 -0.62
C ASP A 106 -10.87 -19.34 0.13
N GLU A 107 -11.55 -18.39 -0.50
CA GLU A 107 -12.95 -17.94 -0.27
C GLU A 107 -13.13 -16.42 -0.50
N GLY A 108 -13.96 -16.10 -1.48
CA GLY A 108 -14.88 -14.95 -1.40
C GLY A 108 -14.41 -13.61 -1.98
N ALA A 109 -14.20 -13.52 -3.28
CA ALA A 109 -14.49 -12.28 -4.01
C ALA A 109 -15.70 -12.53 -4.92
N SER A 110 -16.89 -12.56 -4.31
CA SER A 110 -18.15 -12.39 -5.03
C SER A 110 -18.08 -11.12 -5.87
N HIS A 111 -18.56 -11.24 -7.10
CA HIS A 111 -18.62 -10.20 -8.13
C HIS A 111 -19.47 -9.01 -7.68
#